data_AF-A0A954QFH4-F1
#
_entry.id   AF-A0A954QFH4-F1
#
_cell.length_a   1.000
_cell.length_b   1.000
_cell.length_c   1.000
_cell.angle_alpha   90.00
_cell.angle_beta   90.00
_cell.angle_gamma   90.00
#
_symmetry.space_group_name_H-M   'P 1'
#
loop_
_entity.id
_entity.type
_entity.pdbx_description
1 polymer ?
#
loop_
_entity_poly.entity_id
_entity_poly.type
_entity_poly.pdbx_seq_one_letter_code
_entity_poly.pdbx_strand_id
1 'polypeptide(L)' 'MDNNSTWSTGDWNGDGEFTTSDLVVAFQDGGYEQGPRSAVSSVPESSGMLSLLIGGMLSLFARSRR' A
#
# COMPACT_ATOMS: atom_id res chain seq x y z
N MET A 1 -11.63 25.80 -2.36
CA MET A 1 -11.19 24.41 -2.61
C MET A 1 -10.45 24.03 -1.37
N ASP A 2 -11.07 23.19 -0.57
CA ASP A 2 -10.50 22.72 0.68
C ASP A 2 -9.36 21.78 0.29
N ASN A 3 -8.16 22.10 0.78
CA ASN A 3 -6.96 21.34 0.45
C ASN A 3 -6.89 20.17 1.43
N ASN A 4 -7.64 19.10 1.15
CA ASN A 4 -7.71 17.91 2.00
C ASN A 4 -6.31 17.40 2.35
N SER A 5 -6.18 16.95 3.59
CA SER A 5 -4.97 16.29 4.06
C SER A 5 -4.91 14.84 3.57
N THR A 6 -3.69 14.35 3.43
CA THR A 6 -3.39 12.94 3.18
C THR A 6 -2.68 12.36 4.39
N TRP A 7 -2.50 11.05 4.44
CA TRP A 7 -1.68 10.39 5.46
C TRP A 7 -0.29 11.03 5.64
N SER A 8 0.32 11.48 4.53
CA SER A 8 1.65 12.10 4.54
C SER A 8 1.66 13.52 5.10
N THR A 9 0.51 14.20 5.09
CA THR A 9 0.36 15.59 5.54
C THR A 9 -0.41 15.71 6.86
N GLY A 10 -0.92 14.61 7.41
CA GLY A 10 -1.47 14.56 8.77
C GLY A 10 -2.86 13.93 8.94
N ASP A 11 -3.52 13.47 7.87
CA ASP A 11 -4.82 12.78 7.97
C ASP A 11 -4.60 11.33 8.45
N TRP A 12 -4.52 11.17 9.76
CA TRP A 12 -4.21 9.89 10.41
C TRP A 12 -5.46 9.15 10.87
N ASN A 13 -6.61 9.83 10.95
CA ASN A 13 -7.89 9.17 11.17
C ASN A 13 -8.62 8.81 9.86
N GLY A 14 -8.17 9.32 8.71
CA GLY A 14 -8.70 9.00 7.38
C GLY A 14 -9.97 9.76 6.99
N ASP A 15 -10.25 10.89 7.65
CA ASP A 15 -11.42 11.74 7.35
C ASP A 15 -11.17 12.83 6.31
N GLY A 16 -9.91 12.97 5.87
CA GLY A 16 -9.49 13.87 4.80
C GLY A 16 -9.15 15.28 5.27
N GLU A 17 -9.22 15.58 6.57
CA GLU A 17 -8.84 16.86 7.15
C GLU A 17 -7.75 16.67 8.21
N PHE A 18 -6.93 17.70 8.43
CA PHE A 18 -6.00 17.67 9.56
C PHE A 18 -6.60 18.44 10.74
N THR A 19 -6.99 17.71 11.77
CA THR A 19 -7.61 18.27 12.97
C THR A 19 -6.93 17.75 14.25
N THR A 20 -7.43 18.19 15.40
CA THR A 20 -6.95 17.68 16.70
C THR A 20 -7.24 16.19 16.91
N SER A 21 -8.21 15.62 16.20
CA SER A 21 -8.51 14.19 16.23
C SER A 21 -7.34 13.35 15.70
N ASP A 22 -6.64 13.83 14.67
CA ASP A 22 -5.45 13.16 14.13
C ASP A 22 -4.30 13.11 15.14
N LEU A 23 -4.11 14.19 15.91
CA LEU A 23 -3.10 14.24 16.97
C LEU A 23 -3.38 13.18 18.04
N VAL A 24 -4.66 12.99 18.40
CA VAL A 24 -5.06 11.97 19.36
C VAL A 24 -4.74 10.57 18.81
N VAL A 25 -5.01 10.30 17.54
CA VAL A 25 -4.67 9.02 16.89
C VAL A 25 -3.16 8.80 16.85
N ALA A 26 -2.37 9.80 16.45
CA ALA A 26 -0.92 9.66 16.38
C ALA A 26 -0.25 9.45 17.74
N PHE A 27 -0.74 10.11 18.79
CA PHE A 27 -0.21 9.88 20.14
C PHE A 27 -0.62 8.52 20.71
N GLN A 28 -1.80 8.00 20.35
CA GLN A 28 -2.21 6.65 20.73
C GLN A 28 -1.41 5.58 19.98
N ASP A 29 -1.13 5.78 18.69
CA ASP A 29 -0.40 4.83 17.85
C ASP A 29 1.12 4.85 18.12
N GLY A 30 1.68 5.98 18.56
CA GLY A 30 3.11 6.10 18.88
C GLY A 30 4.02 6.11 17.63
N GLY A 31 3.44 6.17 16.43
CA GLY A 31 4.20 6.13 15.17
C GLY A 31 5.26 7.23 15.03
N TYR A 32 5.07 8.38 15.68
CA TYR A 32 6.04 9.48 15.68
C TYR A 32 7.38 9.13 16.34
N GLU A 33 7.41 8.09 17.19
CA GLU A 33 8.63 7.63 17.88
C GLU A 33 9.46 6.68 17.04
N GLN A 34 8.88 6.12 15.97
CA GLN A 34 9.55 5.12 15.11
C GLN A 34 10.54 5.74 14.12
N GLY A 35 10.62 7.08 14.07
CA GLY A 35 11.48 7.82 13.15
C GLY A 35 10.94 7.84 11.71
N PRO A 36 11.72 8.40 10.76
CA PRO A 36 11.30 8.48 9.37
C PRO A 36 11.07 7.08 8.80
N ARG A 37 9.84 6.78 8.36
CA ARG A 37 9.58 5.59 7.56
C ARG A 37 10.44 5.69 6.31
N SER A 38 11.31 4.71 6.08
CA SER A 38 11.97 4.59 4.78
C SER A 38 10.89 4.61 3.72
N ALA A 39 11.02 5.51 2.75
CA ALA A 39 10.15 5.50 1.57
C ALA A 39 10.14 4.05 1.08
N VAL A 40 8.99 3.39 1.19
CA VAL A 40 8.84 2.00 0.76
C VAL A 40 9.30 2.01 -0.68
N SER A 41 10.50 1.47 -0.93
CA SER A 41 11.02 1.26 -2.28
C SER A 41 9.89 0.60 -3.01
N SER A 42 9.36 1.26 -4.04
CA SER A 42 8.32 0.75 -4.92
C SER A 42 8.56 -0.74 -5.07
N VAL A 43 7.78 -1.54 -4.34
CA VAL A 43 7.88 -2.99 -4.45
C VAL A 43 7.62 -3.23 -5.93
N PRO A 44 8.46 -3.98 -6.66
CA PRO A 44 8.14 -4.35 -8.03
C PRO A 44 6.88 -5.21 -8.00
N GLU A 45 5.72 -4.56 -7.97
CA GLU A 45 4.39 -5.14 -7.98
C GLU A 45 4.09 -5.67 -9.38
N SER A 46 4.77 -6.69 -9.91
CA SER A 46 4.37 -7.15 -11.26
C SER A 46 4.68 -8.59 -11.70
N SER A 47 5.31 -9.44 -10.91
CA SER A 47 5.64 -10.79 -11.42
C SER A 47 4.58 -11.85 -11.13
N GLY A 48 3.74 -11.66 -10.10
CA GLY A 48 2.80 -12.71 -9.64
C GLY A 48 1.77 -13.12 -10.70
N MET A 49 1.12 -12.16 -11.36
CA MET A 49 0.14 -12.47 -12.41
C MET A 49 0.80 -13.05 -13.66
N LEU A 50 1.98 -12.55 -14.04
CA LEU A 50 2.74 -13.10 -15.17
C LEU A 50 3.10 -14.57 -14.94
N SER A 51 3.57 -14.92 -13.74
CA SER A 51 3.92 -16.29 -13.39
C SER A 51 2.72 -17.23 -13.44
N LEU A 52 1.55 -16.78 -12.98
CA LEU A 52 0.31 -17.56 -13.05
C LEU A 52 -0.15 -17.80 -14.50
N LEU A 53 -0.07 -16.78 -15.35
CA LEU A 53 -0.43 -16.89 -16.77
C LEU A 53 0.51 -17.84 -17.53
N ILE A 54 1.82 -17.73 -17.32
CA ILE A 54 2.82 -18.60 -17.97
C ILE A 54 2.63 -20.06 -17.51
N GLY A 55 2.45 -20.30 -16.21
CA GLY A 55 2.18 -21.64 -15.69
C GLY A 55 0.88 -22.25 -16.22
N GLY A 56 -0.17 -21.44 -16.36
CA GLY A 56 -1.44 -21.85 -16.97
C GLY A 56 -1.30 -22.22 -18.46
N MET A 57 -0.58 -21.43 -19.24
CA MET A 57 -0.36 -21.73 -20.66
C MET A 57 0.47 -23.00 -20.87
N LEU A 58 1.54 -23.18 -20.09
CA LEU A 58 2.40 -24.37 -20.17
C LEU A 58 1.62 -25.65 -19.81
N SER A 59 0.77 -25.59 -18.79
CA SER A 59 -0.05 -26.74 -18.37
C SER A 59 -1.12 -27.10 -19.39
N LEU A 60 -1.77 -26.12 -20.02
CA LEU A 60 -2.70 -26.35 -21.13
C LEU A 60 -2.00 -26.98 -22.34
N PHE A 61 -0.82 -26.49 -22.71
CA PHE A 61 -0.04 -26.99 -23.84
C PHE A 61 0.52 -28.41 -23.60
N ALA A 62 0.92 -28.71 -22.36
CA ALA A 62 1.32 -30.05 -21.96
C ALA A 62 0.14 -31.04 -22.01
N ARG A 63 -1.09 -30.56 -21.77
CA ARG A 63 -2.31 -31.37 -21.82
C ARG A 63 -2.82 -31.62 -23.23
N SER A 64 -2.51 -30.75 -24.20
CA SER A 64 -2.89 -30.91 -25.61
C SER A 64 -1.92 -31.77 -26.44
N ARG A 65 -0.78 -32.17 -25.86
CA ARG A 65 0.27 -33.00 -26.49
C ARG A 65 0.27 -34.45 -26.02
N ARG A 66 -0.67 -34.83 -25.15
CA ARG A 66 -0.94 -36.21 -24.71
C ARG A 66 -2.17 -36.72 -25.44
#